data_AF-A0AB33ICD3-F1
#
_entry.id   AF-A0AB33ICD3-F1
#
_cell.length_a   1.000
_cell.length_b   1.000
_cell.length_c   1.000
_cell.angle_alpha   90.00
_cell.angle_beta   90.00
_cell.angle_gamma   90.00
#
_symmetry.space_group_name_H-M   'P 1'
#
loop_
_entity.id
_entity.type
_entity.pdbx_description
1 polymer ?
#
loop_
_entity_poly.entity_id
_entity_poly.type
_entity_poly.pdbx_seq_one_letter_code
_entity_poly.pdbx_strand_id
1 'polypeptide(L)'
;MTKKVDPIRRQITPELARAIGRQMKILRTRIGISRAEAAEKTGFHPSTIHTIEAGTRSPHLMTLLDILYAYDASASELTDFLLSIVMEHMRLRAVSAT
;
A
#
# COMPACT_ATOMS: atom_id res chain seq x y z
N MET A 1 26.31 -3.24 24.67
CA MET A 1 25.88 -3.46 23.26
C MET A 1 24.86 -2.40 22.88
N THR A 2 25.31 -1.24 22.44
CA THR A 2 24.44 -0.20 21.85
C THR A 2 23.96 -0.72 20.51
N LYS A 3 22.64 -0.95 20.35
CA LYS A 3 22.07 -1.19 19.03
C LYS A 3 22.38 0.05 18.19
N LYS A 4 23.29 -0.10 17.23
CA LYS A 4 23.51 0.88 16.15
C LYS A 4 22.16 1.06 15.47
N VAL A 5 21.52 2.21 15.67
CA VAL A 5 20.28 2.54 14.97
C VAL A 5 20.68 2.74 13.51
N ASP A 6 20.29 1.81 12.64
CA ASP A 6 20.47 1.97 11.20
C ASP A 6 19.79 3.27 10.77
N PRO A 7 20.53 4.29 10.28
CA PRO A 7 20.00 5.63 10.08
C PRO A 7 18.99 5.74 8.92
N ILE A 8 18.72 4.63 8.22
CA ILE A 8 17.81 4.55 7.07
C ILE A 8 16.84 3.36 7.22
N ARG A 9 16.35 3.05 8.42
CA ARG A 9 15.06 2.32 8.51
C ARG A 9 13.93 3.34 8.44
N ARG A 10 13.57 3.78 7.23
CA ARG A 10 12.31 4.49 6.98
C ARG A 10 11.17 3.51 7.27
N GLN A 11 10.71 3.47 8.52
CA GLN A 11 9.51 2.72 8.87
C GLN A 11 8.33 3.38 8.17
N ILE A 12 7.58 2.56 7.43
CA ILE A 12 6.26 2.95 6.93
C ILE A 12 5.39 3.18 8.17
N THR A 13 4.90 4.41 8.34
CA THR A 13 4.04 4.72 9.47
C THR A 13 2.67 4.05 9.29
N PRO A 14 1.94 3.75 10.37
CA PRO A 14 0.58 3.23 10.27
C PRO A 14 -0.34 4.09 9.40
N GLU A 15 -0.15 5.41 9.42
CA GLU A 15 -0.91 6.38 8.61
C GLU A 15 -0.66 6.16 7.11
N LEU A 16 0.61 5.99 6.74
CA LEU A 16 1.01 5.73 5.36
C LEU A 16 0.53 4.36 4.88
N ALA A 17 0.62 3.33 5.74
CA ALA A 17 0.07 2.01 5.44
C ALA A 17 -1.44 2.06 5.19
N ARG A 18 -2.19 2.83 6.00
CA ARG A 18 -3.63 3.07 5.78
C ARG A 18 -3.89 3.82 4.47
N ALA A 19 -3.04 4.77 4.08
CA ALA A 19 -3.17 5.47 2.81
C ALA A 19 -2.99 4.52 1.61
N ILE A 20 -1.95 3.68 1.66
CA ILE A 20 -1.71 2.62 0.68
C ILE A 20 -2.93 1.70 0.57
N GLY A 21 -3.41 1.18 1.71
CA GLY A 21 -4.55 0.26 1.74
C GLY A 21 -5.83 0.85 1.17
N ARG A 22 -6.12 2.13 1.45
CA ARG A 22 -7.28 2.84 0.87
C ARG A 22 -7.18 2.94 -0.65
N GLN A 23 -6.03 3.32 -1.18
CA GLN A 23 -5.83 3.45 -2.63
C GLN A 23 -5.93 2.09 -3.34
N MET A 24 -5.37 1.03 -2.74
CA MET A 24 -5.53 -0.33 -3.26
C MET A 24 -7.00 -0.77 -3.29
N LYS A 25 -7.76 -0.49 -2.23
CA LYS A 25 -9.20 -0.78 -2.18
C LYS A 25 -9.95 -0.07 -3.32
N ILE A 26 -9.65 1.21 -3.58
CA ILE A 26 -10.27 1.98 -4.67
C ILE A 26 -10.05 1.28 -6.01
N LEU A 27 -8.80 0.94 -6.34
CA LEU A 27 -8.45 0.28 -7.59
C LEU A 27 -9.12 -1.10 -7.73
N ARG A 28 -9.19 -1.87 -6.65
CA ARG A 28 -9.91 -3.16 -6.65
C ARG A 28 -11.40 -2.98 -6.93
N THR A 29 -12.05 -2.07 -6.20
CA THR A 29 -13.51 -1.88 -6.31
C THR A 29 -13.92 -1.30 -7.66
N ARG A 30 -13.05 -0.50 -8.28
CA ARG A 30 -13.24 0.05 -9.63
C ARG A 30 -13.43 -1.05 -10.67
N ILE A 31 -12.68 -2.15 -10.58
CA ILE A 31 -12.83 -3.30 -11.49
C ILE A 31 -13.86 -4.32 -11.03
N GLY A 32 -14.62 -4.02 -9.96
CA GLY A 32 -15.77 -4.81 -9.52
C GLY A 32 -15.44 -6.13 -8.81
N ILE A 33 -14.19 -6.42 -8.48
CA ILE A 33 -13.84 -7.70 -7.83
C ILE A 33 -13.83 -7.61 -6.30
N SER A 34 -14.20 -8.71 -5.65
CA SER A 34 -14.07 -8.94 -4.21
C SER A 34 -12.62 -9.19 -3.79
N ARG A 35 -12.37 -9.20 -2.47
CA ARG A 35 -11.04 -9.56 -1.93
C ARG A 35 -10.71 -11.04 -2.15
N ALA A 36 -11.72 -11.90 -2.18
CA ALA A 36 -11.52 -13.33 -2.43
C ALA A 36 -11.05 -13.55 -3.87
N GLU A 37 -11.72 -12.92 -4.84
CA GLU A 37 -11.31 -12.97 -6.25
C GLU A 37 -9.92 -12.33 -6.46
N ALA A 38 -9.61 -11.24 -5.77
CA ALA A 38 -8.26 -10.66 -5.78
C ALA A 38 -7.19 -11.63 -5.24
N ALA A 39 -7.49 -12.33 -4.15
CA ALA A 39 -6.61 -13.33 -3.56
C ALA A 39 -6.39 -14.51 -4.52
N GLU A 40 -7.45 -15.00 -5.15
CA GLU A 40 -7.38 -16.05 -6.18
C GLU A 40 -6.52 -15.62 -7.38
N LYS A 41 -6.75 -14.41 -7.93
CA LYS A 41 -5.97 -13.86 -9.05
C LYS A 41 -4.48 -13.71 -8.75
N THR A 42 -4.13 -13.43 -7.50
CA THR A 42 -2.73 -13.17 -7.09
C THR A 42 -2.05 -14.39 -6.48
N GLY A 43 -2.79 -15.45 -6.14
CA GLY A 43 -2.29 -16.57 -5.35
C GLY A 43 -1.98 -16.23 -3.88
N PHE A 44 -2.30 -15.01 -3.43
CA PHE A 44 -2.13 -14.65 -2.03
C PHE A 44 -3.27 -15.19 -1.16
N HIS A 45 -3.01 -15.39 0.12
CA HIS A 45 -4.07 -15.71 1.07
C HIS A 45 -5.04 -14.52 1.21
N PRO A 46 -6.37 -14.73 1.34
CA PRO A 46 -7.34 -13.64 1.49
C PRO A 46 -7.04 -12.67 2.63
N SER A 47 -6.44 -13.15 3.73
CA SER A 47 -6.00 -12.30 4.84
C SER A 47 -4.88 -11.33 4.46
N THR A 48 -4.02 -11.66 3.48
CA THR A 48 -2.99 -10.76 2.97
C THR A 48 -3.62 -9.55 2.30
N ILE A 49 -4.58 -9.77 1.39
CA ILE A 49 -5.32 -8.69 0.72
C ILE A 49 -6.07 -7.84 1.76
N HIS A 50 -6.74 -8.49 2.71
CA HIS A 50 -7.46 -7.80 3.78
C HIS A 50 -6.55 -6.89 4.63
N THR A 51 -5.43 -7.42 5.14
CA THR A 51 -4.52 -6.68 6.03
C THR A 51 -3.83 -5.51 5.33
N ILE A 52 -3.51 -5.67 4.04
CA ILE A 52 -2.98 -4.59 3.22
C ILE A 52 -4.02 -3.49 3.02
N GLU A 53 -5.23 -3.83 2.58
CA GLU A 53 -6.29 -2.82 2.38
C GLU A 53 -6.75 -2.15 3.66
N ALA A 54 -6.69 -2.86 4.79
CA ALA A 54 -6.96 -2.28 6.11
C ALA A 54 -5.81 -1.37 6.59
N GLY A 55 -4.64 -1.43 5.95
CA GLY A 55 -3.43 -0.70 6.37
C GLY A 55 -2.83 -1.21 7.68
N THR A 56 -3.20 -2.42 8.12
CA THR A 56 -2.60 -3.07 9.31
C THR A 56 -1.26 -3.71 8.97
N ARG A 57 -1.00 -3.95 7.69
CA ARG A 57 0.28 -4.40 7.16
C ARG A 57 0.64 -3.61 5.91
N SER A 58 1.87 -3.13 5.83
CA SER A 58 2.38 -2.58 4.57
C SER A 58 2.87 -3.70 3.65
N PRO A 59 2.54 -3.67 2.35
CA PRO A 59 3.14 -4.59 1.38
C PRO A 59 4.60 -4.23 1.10
N HIS A 60 5.39 -5.23 0.70
CA HIS A 60 6.66 -4.98 0.00
C HIS A 60 6.37 -4.55 -1.45
N LEU A 61 7.37 -3.95 -2.11
CA LEU A 61 7.21 -3.44 -3.49
C LEU A 61 6.70 -4.53 -4.45
N MET A 62 7.28 -5.73 -4.44
CA MET A 62 6.85 -6.80 -5.35
C MET A 62 5.40 -7.23 -5.08
N THR A 63 5.02 -7.43 -3.81
CA THR A 63 3.62 -7.72 -3.43
C THR A 63 2.67 -6.64 -3.89
N LEU A 64 3.06 -5.37 -3.77
CA LEU A 64 2.26 -4.25 -4.24
C LEU A 64 2.07 -4.31 -5.76
N LEU A 65 3.14 -4.54 -6.53
CA LEU A 65 3.08 -4.62 -7.98
C LEU A 65 2.22 -5.80 -8.46
N ASP A 66 2.34 -6.97 -7.84
CA ASP A 66 1.53 -8.16 -8.18
C ASP A 66 0.03 -7.87 -7.97
N ILE A 67 -0.32 -7.21 -6.86
CA ILE A 67 -1.72 -6.86 -6.57
C ILE A 67 -2.23 -5.77 -7.53
N LEU A 68 -1.42 -4.74 -7.83
CA LEU A 68 -1.82 -3.68 -8.76
C LEU A 68 -2.01 -4.22 -10.18
N TYR A 69 -1.19 -5.18 -10.60
CA TYR A 69 -1.38 -5.91 -11.85
C TYR A 69 -2.69 -6.70 -11.85
N ALA A 70 -2.98 -7.44 -10.77
CA ALA A 70 -4.25 -8.17 -10.63
C ALA A 70 -5.49 -7.25 -10.58
N TYR A 71 -5.29 -5.96 -10.23
CA TYR A 71 -6.32 -4.93 -10.24
C TYR A 71 -6.46 -4.23 -11.59
N ASP A 72 -5.75 -4.67 -12.62
CA ASP A 72 -5.78 -4.09 -13.97
C ASP A 72 -5.53 -2.57 -13.92
N ALA A 73 -4.53 -2.17 -13.14
CA ALA A 73 -4.16 -0.76 -12.98
C ALA A 73 -3.43 -0.25 -14.23
N SER A 74 -4.00 0.77 -14.86
CA SER A 74 -3.38 1.48 -15.98
C SER A 74 -2.17 2.32 -15.54
N ALA A 75 -1.34 2.75 -16.49
CA ALA A 75 -0.17 3.59 -16.19
C ALA A 75 -0.53 4.91 -15.49
N SER A 76 -1.66 5.53 -15.85
CA SER A 76 -2.16 6.73 -15.17
C SER A 76 -2.57 6.43 -13.73
N GLU A 77 -3.28 5.32 -13.50
CA GLU A 77 -3.71 4.93 -12.16
C GLU A 77 -2.52 4.55 -11.25
N LEU A 78 -1.48 3.93 -11.81
CA LEU A 78 -0.24 3.68 -11.09
C LEU A 78 0.46 4.99 -10.70
N THR A 79 0.44 5.97 -11.60
CA THR A 79 1.02 7.29 -11.34
C THR A 79 0.23 8.03 -10.27
N ASP A 80 -1.10 8.06 -10.37
CA ASP A 80 -1.99 8.67 -9.37
C ASP A 80 -1.84 7.99 -8.01
N PHE A 81 -1.79 6.65 -8.00
CA PHE A 81 -1.51 5.87 -6.81
C PHE A 81 -0.19 6.34 -6.18
N LEU A 82 0.93 6.31 -6.91
CA LEU A 82 2.24 6.65 -6.37
C LEU A 82 2.32 8.11 -5.90
N LEU A 83 1.79 9.05 -6.69
CA LEU A 83 1.73 10.47 -6.33
C LEU A 83 0.94 10.66 -5.03
N SER A 84 -0.21 10.01 -4.87
CA SER A 84 -1.01 10.12 -3.64
C SER A 84 -0.24 9.64 -2.40
N ILE A 85 0.53 8.55 -2.52
CA ILE A 85 1.33 8.00 -1.43
C ILE A 85 2.51 8.91 -1.10
N VAL A 86 3.21 9.43 -2.10
CA VAL A 86 4.33 10.37 -1.92
C VAL A 86 3.85 11.66 -1.24
N MET A 87 2.75 12.23 -1.72
CA MET A 87 2.18 13.46 -1.16
C MET A 87 1.72 13.25 0.28
N GLU A 88 1.07 12.13 0.59
CA GLU A 88 0.68 11.81 1.97
C GLU A 88 1.91 11.62 2.88
N HIS A 89 2.96 10.95 2.40
CA HIS A 89 4.20 10.82 3.14
C HIS A 89 4.85 12.19 3.44
N MET A 90 4.90 13.08 2.45
CA MET A 90 5.40 14.45 2.64
C MET A 90 4.56 15.24 3.64
N ARG A 91 3.23 15.13 3.54
CA ARG A 91 2.29 15.77 4.48
C ARG A 91 2.51 15.32 5.91
N LEU A 92 2.62 14.01 6.14
CA LEU A 92 2.87 13.45 7.47
C LEU A 92 4.19 13.95 8.07
N ARG A 93 5.23 14.07 7.24
CA ARG A 93 6.52 14.62 7.70
C ARG A 93 6.45 16.11 8.04
N ALA A 94 5.66 16.89 7.32
CA ALA A 94 5.48 18.32 7.62
C ALA A 94 4.75 18.53 8.95
N VAL A 95 3.73 17.71 9.25
CA VAL A 95 2.98 17.79 10.51
C VAL A 95 3.84 17.42 11.72
N SER A 96 4.69 16.38 11.61
CA SER A 96 5.56 15.97 12.72
C SER A 96 6.70 16.96 13.04
N ALA A 97 6.89 18.00 12.23
CA ALA A 97 7.91 19.02 12.44
C ALA A 97 7.40 20.27 13.18
N THR A 98 6.10 20.31 13.51
CA THR A 98 5.42 21.40 14.25
C THR A 98 5.13 20.94 15.68
#